data_AF-A0A1Y1WJR0-F1
#
_entry.id   AF-A0A1Y1WJR0-F1
#
_cell.length_a   1.000
_cell.length_b   1.000
_cell.length_c   1.000
_cell.angle_alpha   90.00
_cell.angle_beta   90.00
_cell.angle_gamma   90.00
#
_symmetry.space_group_name_H-M   'P 1'
#
loop_
_entity.id
_entity.type
_entity.pdbx_description
1 polymer ?
#
loop_
_entity_poly.entity_id
_entity_poly.type
_entity_poly.pdbx_seq_one_letter_code
_entity_poly.pdbx_strand_id
1 'polypeptide(L)'
;MVAPITGTKVTRILRANGLAPEIPEDLYFLIKKAVSVRKHLERNRKDNDAKYRLILIESRIHRLARYYKTAGQLPPNWKYEAATASTIVS
;
A
#
# COMPACT_ATOMS: atom_id res chain seq x y z
N MET A 1 -21.39 4.05 -5.53
CA MET A 1 -21.05 5.45 -5.19
C MET A 1 -21.64 5.76 -3.83
N VAL A 2 -20.83 6.17 -2.83
CA VAL A 2 -21.30 6.32 -1.42
C VAL A 2 -21.39 7.79 -0.97
N ALA A 3 -20.60 8.67 -1.59
CA ALA A 3 -20.54 10.10 -1.24
C ALA A 3 -21.86 10.90 -1.40
N PRO A 4 -22.74 10.62 -2.39
CA PRO A 4 -24.03 11.32 -2.49
C PRO A 4 -25.02 10.93 -1.38
N ILE A 5 -24.87 9.75 -0.78
CA ILE A 5 -25.82 9.17 0.18
C ILE A 5 -25.47 9.56 1.62
N THR A 6 -24.18 9.66 1.94
CA THR A 6 -23.69 9.95 3.31
C THR A 6 -23.09 11.34 3.48
N GLY A 7 -23.05 12.16 2.41
CA GLY A 7 -22.53 13.53 2.43
C GLY A 7 -21.04 13.67 2.79
N THR A 8 -20.34 12.56 3.06
CA THR A 8 -18.96 12.51 3.53
C THR A 8 -18.21 11.35 2.87
N LYS A 9 -16.88 11.46 2.77
CA LYS A 9 -16.04 10.39 2.22
C LYS A 9 -16.02 9.20 3.20
N VAL A 10 -16.09 7.97 2.69
CA VAL A 10 -16.04 6.72 3.47
C VAL A 10 -14.84 6.70 4.43
N THR A 11 -13.68 7.21 4.01
CA THR A 11 -12.48 7.32 4.84
C THR A 11 -12.67 8.21 6.08
N ARG A 12 -13.54 9.22 6.00
CA ARG A 12 -13.86 10.12 7.12
C ARG A 12 -14.83 9.47 8.09
N ILE A 13 -15.78 8.67 7.59
CA ILE A 13 -16.71 7.87 8.42
C ILE A 13 -15.93 6.80 9.19
N LEU A 14 -15.03 6.07 8.52
CA LEU A 14 -14.18 5.05 9.15
C LEU A 14 -13.28 5.64 10.25
N ARG A 15 -12.70 6.83 10.00
CA ARG A 15 -11.88 7.54 10.99
C ARG A 15 -12.70 8.03 12.18
N ALA A 16 -13.94 8.50 11.95
CA ALA A 16 -14.85 8.91 13.01
C ALA A 16 -15.30 7.74 13.91
N ASN A 17 -15.39 6.52 13.36
CA ASN A 17 -15.76 5.32 14.11
C ASN A 17 -14.56 4.60 14.75
N GLY A 18 -13.33 5.14 14.65
CA GLY A 18 -12.13 4.51 15.20
C GLY A 18 -11.69 3.21 14.51
N LEU A 19 -12.34 2.85 13.40
CA LEU A 19 -12.08 1.64 12.61
C LEU A 19 -11.13 1.90 11.43
N ALA A 20 -10.53 3.09 11.38
CA ALA A 20 -9.60 3.42 10.31
C ALA A 20 -8.32 2.59 10.44
N PRO A 21 -7.89 1.89 9.36
CA PRO A 21 -6.63 1.17 9.40
C PRO A 21 -5.46 2.14 9.62
N GLU A 22 -4.49 1.75 10.45
CA GLU A 22 -3.28 2.53 10.72
C GLU A 22 -2.48 2.84 9.45
N ILE A 23 -2.54 1.93 8.47
CA ILE A 23 -1.94 2.09 7.17
C ILE A 23 -3.03 2.50 6.16
N PRO A 24 -2.80 3.56 5.36
CA PRO A 24 -3.71 3.93 4.30
C PRO A 24 -3.97 2.76 3.34
N GLU A 25 -5.24 2.54 3.02
CA GLU A 25 -5.72 1.40 2.23
C GLU A 25 -5.04 1.27 0.86
N ASP A 26 -4.76 2.39 0.18
CA ASP A 26 -4.02 2.41 -1.10
C ASP A 26 -2.60 1.86 -0.97
N LEU A 27 -1.90 2.22 0.12
CA LEU A 27 -0.56 1.73 0.41
C LEU A 27 -0.59 0.22 0.70
N TYR A 28 -1.58 -0.24 1.48
CA TYR A 28 -1.79 -1.64 1.80
C TYR A 28 -2.00 -2.49 0.54
N PHE A 29 -2.90 -2.08 -0.37
CA PHE A 29 -3.18 -2.83 -1.59
C PHE A 29 -1.99 -2.87 -2.56
N LEU A 30 -1.17 -1.82 -2.62
CA LEU A 30 0.05 -1.82 -3.42
C LEU A 30 1.11 -2.78 -2.85
N ILE A 31 1.30 -2.79 -1.54
CA ILE A 31 2.20 -3.74 -0.87
C ILE A 31 1.71 -5.17 -1.12
N LYS A 32 0.41 -5.44 -0.98
CA LYS A 32 -0.19 -6.75 -1.27
C LYS A 32 0.08 -7.21 -2.70
N LYS A 33 -0.04 -6.31 -3.68
CA LYS A 33 0.29 -6.61 -5.07
C LYS A 33 1.78 -6.90 -5.24
N ALA A 34 2.66 -6.13 -4.61
CA ALA A 34 4.11 -6.33 -4.67
C ALA A 34 4.53 -7.70 -4.11
N VAL A 35 3.96 -8.11 -2.97
CA VAL A 35 4.21 -9.43 -2.34
C VAL A 35 3.79 -10.57 -3.27
N SER A 36 2.62 -10.45 -3.90
CA SER A 36 2.13 -11.45 -4.87
C SER A 36 3.06 -11.58 -6.09
N VAL A 37 3.48 -10.45 -6.69
CA VAL A 37 4.41 -10.46 -7.84
C VAL A 37 5.77 -11.01 -7.44
N ARG A 38 6.26 -10.70 -6.24
CA ARG A 38 7.52 -11.25 -5.72
C ARG A 38 7.46 -12.77 -5.59
N LYS A 39 6.39 -13.31 -5.00
CA LYS A 39 6.16 -14.76 -4.88
C LYS A 39 6.06 -15.44 -6.26
N HIS A 40 5.46 -14.78 -7.25
CA HIS A 40 5.45 -15.26 -8.64
C HIS A 40 6.86 -15.32 -9.23
N LEU A 41 7.66 -14.27 -9.03
CA LEU A 41 9.03 -14.17 -9.54
C LEU A 41 10.01 -15.16 -8.89
N GLU A 42 9.77 -15.57 -7.64
CA GLU A 42 10.56 -16.63 -6.98
C GLU A 42 10.50 -17.95 -7.76
N ARG A 43 9.32 -18.29 -8.30
CA ARG A 43 9.12 -19.47 -9.14
C ARG A 43 9.53 -19.22 -10.60
N ASN A 44 9.23 -18.03 -11.12
CA ASN A 44 9.42 -17.67 -12.53
C ASN A 44 10.53 -16.62 -12.71
N ARG A 45 11.77 -17.00 -12.39
CA ARG A 45 12.93 -16.07 -12.35
C ARG A 45 13.29 -15.42 -13.70
N LYS A 46 12.82 -15.98 -14.82
CA LYS A 46 13.08 -15.48 -16.19
C LYS A 46 12.02 -14.48 -16.70
N ASP A 47 10.95 -14.25 -15.93
CA ASP A 47 9.89 -13.31 -16.30
C ASP A 47 10.36 -11.86 -16.13
N ASN A 48 10.85 -11.27 -17.21
CA ASN A 48 11.39 -9.91 -17.20
C ASN A 48 10.30 -8.83 -17.15
N ASP A 49 9.11 -9.09 -17.68
CA ASP A 49 7.97 -8.18 -17.60
C ASP A 49 7.48 -8.08 -16.14
N ALA A 50 7.36 -9.20 -15.43
CA ALA A 50 7.02 -9.18 -14.01
C ALA A 50 8.07 -8.45 -13.16
N LYS A 51 9.38 -8.56 -13.46
CA LYS A 51 10.43 -7.79 -12.78
C LYS A 51 10.27 -6.29 -13.01
N TYR A 52 10.02 -5.88 -14.25
CA TYR A 52 9.78 -4.49 -14.58
C TYR A 52 8.56 -3.93 -13.84
N ARG A 53 7.46 -4.69 -13.84
CA ARG A 53 6.24 -4.31 -13.10
C ARG A 53 6.45 -4.23 -11.60
N LEU A 54 7.26 -5.12 -11.01
CA LEU A 54 7.63 -5.03 -9.59
C LEU A 54 8.33 -3.71 -9.26
N ILE A 55 9.30 -3.29 -10.08
CA ILE A 55 10.02 -2.01 -9.91
C ILE A 55 9.05 -0.82 -9.96
N LEU A 56 8.09 -0.85 -10.87
CA LEU A 56 7.06 0.21 -10.98
C LEU A 56 6.17 0.27 -9.74
N ILE A 57 5.77 -0.88 -9.21
CA ILE A 57 4.95 -0.96 -8.00
C ILE A 57 5.74 -0.44 -6.79
N GLU A 58 6.98 -0.87 -6.61
CA GLU A 58 7.85 -0.40 -5.52
C GLU A 58 8.10 1.11 -5.60
N SER A 59 8.30 1.65 -6.81
CA SER A 59 8.43 3.10 -7.02
C SER A 59 7.17 3.87 -6.62
N ARG A 60 5.97 3.31 -6.90
CA ARG A 60 4.69 3.91 -6.47
C ARG A 60 4.54 3.87 -4.95
N ILE A 61 4.91 2.77 -4.30
CA ILE A 61 4.89 2.62 -2.84
C ILE A 61 5.77 3.68 -2.18
N HIS A 62 7.00 3.87 -2.66
CA HIS A 62 7.91 4.90 -2.12
C HIS A 62 7.36 6.31 -2.27
N ARG A 63 6.73 6.63 -3.42
CA ARG A 63 6.12 7.94 -3.65
C ARG A 63 4.95 8.20 -2.71
N LEU A 64 4.07 7.22 -2.52
CA LEU A 64 2.94 7.34 -1.61
C LEU A 64 3.38 7.40 -0.15
N ALA A 65 4.35 6.57 0.24
CA ALA A 65 4.93 6.63 1.58
C ALA A 65 5.48 8.02 1.89
N ARG A 66 6.18 8.66 0.94
CA ARG A 66 6.65 10.05 1.08
C ARG A 66 5.49 11.03 1.29
N TYR A 67 4.44 10.92 0.48
CA TYR A 67 3.25 11.77 0.62
C TYR A 67 2.59 11.62 2.00
N TYR A 68 2.39 10.39 2.47
CA TYR A 68 1.74 10.13 3.76
C TYR A 68 2.58 10.54 4.96
N LYS A 69 3.92 10.50 4.85
CA LYS A 69 4.82 11.10 5.85
C LYS A 69 4.64 12.60 5.95
N THR A 70 4.60 13.31 4.80
CA THR A 70 4.37 14.76 4.77
C THR A 70 2.97 15.13 5.26
N ALA A 71 1.97 14.29 4.98
CA ALA A 71 0.59 14.50 5.42
C ALA A 71 0.34 14.12 6.90
N GLY A 72 1.36 13.66 7.64
CA GLY A 72 1.25 13.28 9.05
C GLY A 72 0.41 12.03 9.32
N GLN A 73 0.13 11.23 8.28
CA GLN A 73 -0.64 9.99 8.40
C GLN A 73 0.24 8.76 8.66
N LEU A 74 1.55 8.88 8.38
CA LEU A 74 2.53 7.83 8.65
C LEU A 74 3.65 8.36 9.55
N PRO A 75 4.21 7.53 10.44
CA PRO A 75 5.40 7.88 11.19
C PRO A 75 6.58 8.24 10.27
N PRO A 76 7.42 9.23 10.63
CA PRO A 76 8.55 9.66 9.80
C PRO A 76 9.60 8.56 9.61
N ASN A 77 9.75 7.69 10.62
CA ASN A 77 10.62 6.51 10.62
C ASN A 77 10.06 5.33 9.81
N TRP A 78 8.83 5.41 9.29
CA TRP A 78 8.24 4.32 8.53
C TRP A 78 9.02 4.07 7.23
N LYS A 79 9.41 2.82 6.97
CA LYS A 79 10.16 2.44 5.77
C LYS A 79 9.55 1.18 5.17
N TYR A 80 9.37 1.20 3.86
CA TYR A 80 9.00 0.01 3.12
C TYR A 80 10.22 -0.89 2.97
N GLU A 81 10.18 -2.04 3.62
CA GLU A 81 11.16 -3.10 3.44
C GLU A 81 10.45 -4.34 2.94
N ALA A 82 10.92 -4.84 1.80
CA ALA A 82 10.19 -5.87 1.10
C ALA A 82 10.31 -7.27 1.73
N ALA A 83 11.23 -7.44 2.69
CA ALA A 83 11.28 -8.61 3.58
C ALA A 83 10.17 -8.56 4.65
N THR A 84 9.80 -7.37 5.11
CA THR A 84 8.76 -7.13 6.12
C THR A 84 7.38 -6.95 5.50
N ALA A 85 7.32 -6.76 4.18
CA ALA A 85 6.09 -6.55 3.43
C ALA A 85 5.07 -7.69 3.54
N SER A 86 5.52 -8.93 3.74
CA SER A 86 4.62 -10.08 3.98
C SER A 86 3.90 -9.97 5.33
N THR A 87 4.60 -9.53 6.39
CA THR A 87 4.04 -9.37 7.74
C THR A 87 2.99 -8.26 7.80
N ILE A 88 3.13 -7.23 6.95
CA ILE A 88 2.20 -6.10 6.88
C ILE A 88 0.87 -6.49 6.20
N VAL A 89 0.87 -7.55 5.40
CA VAL A 89 -0.27 -7.97 4.56
C VAL A 89 -0.88 -9.31 5.01
N SER A 90 -0.40 -9.87 6.12
CA SER A 90 -0.92 -11.10 6.70
C SER A 90 -2.29 -10.92 7.36
#